data_AF-A0A0V0Q4W9-F1
#
_entry.id   AF-A0A0V0Q4W9-F1
#
_cell.length_a   1.000
_cell.length_b   1.000
_cell.length_c   1.000
_cell.angle_alpha   90.00
_cell.angle_beta   90.00
_cell.angle_gamma   90.00
#
_symmetry.space_group_name_H-M   'P 1'
#
loop_
_entity.id
_entity.type
_entity.pdbx_description
1 polymer ?
#
loop_
_entity_poly.entity_id
_entity_poly.type
_entity_poly.pdbx_seq_one_letter_code
_entity_poly.pdbx_strand_id
1 'polypeptide(L)'
;MAKLKLGPIADDRPVKLSIELPASLHRDLTLYGELLGRSGTGGPGAAVPPQKLVVPMLERFLASDRGFAKAKRSVGAQRQANG
;
A
#
# COMPACT_ATOMS: atom_id res chain seq x y z
N MET A 1 -11.84 31.21 23.23
CA MET A 1 -12.40 30.08 22.45
C MET A 1 -11.44 28.90 22.54
N ALA A 2 -11.90 27.74 22.99
CA ALA A 2 -11.03 26.58 23.21
C ALA A 2 -10.54 26.01 21.88
N LYS A 3 -9.22 26.04 21.65
CA LYS A 3 -8.58 25.41 20.49
C LYS A 3 -8.59 23.90 20.72
N LEU A 4 -9.48 23.19 20.02
CA LEU A 4 -9.54 21.73 20.05
C LEU A 4 -8.20 21.16 19.58
N LYS A 5 -7.69 20.14 20.29
CA LYS A 5 -6.39 19.52 20.01
C LYS A 5 -6.39 18.64 18.76
N LEU A 6 -7.56 18.30 18.25
CA LEU A 6 -7.69 17.62 16.97
C LEU A 6 -7.72 18.65 15.85
N GLY A 7 -6.69 18.60 15.00
CA GLY A 7 -6.73 19.23 13.69
C GLY A 7 -7.71 18.52 12.74
N PRO A 8 -7.83 18.99 11.50
CA PRO A 8 -8.66 18.35 10.48
C PRO A 8 -8.34 16.85 10.38
N ILE A 9 -9.37 16.02 10.42
CA ILE A 9 -9.25 14.58 10.20
C ILE A 9 -8.85 14.37 8.73
N ALA A 10 -7.84 13.54 8.49
CA ALA A 10 -7.41 13.21 7.13
C ALA A 10 -8.60 12.62 6.35
N ASP A 11 -8.80 13.08 5.11
CA ASP A 11 -9.81 12.50 4.23
C ASP A 11 -9.29 11.15 3.71
N ASP A 12 -9.46 10.10 4.51
CA ASP A 12 -9.00 8.73 4.22
C ASP A 12 -9.93 8.01 3.21
N ARG A 13 -10.49 8.74 2.25
CA ARG A 13 -11.38 8.15 1.25
C ARG A 13 -10.60 7.17 0.38
N PRO A 14 -11.03 5.89 0.30
CA PRO A 14 -10.36 4.93 -0.56
C PRO A 14 -10.52 5.34 -2.02
N VAL A 15 -9.41 5.35 -2.75
CA VAL A 15 -9.40 5.56 -4.20
C VAL A 15 -9.44 4.20 -4.89
N LYS A 16 -10.45 3.96 -5.72
CA LYS A 16 -10.56 2.73 -6.51
C LYS A 16 -9.69 2.84 -7.76
N LEU A 17 -8.82 1.86 -7.97
CA LEU A 17 -8.01 1.73 -9.18
C LEU A 17 -8.46 0.50 -9.96
N SER A 18 -8.53 0.61 -11.29
CA SER A 18 -8.70 -0.51 -12.21
C SER A 18 -7.36 -0.75 -12.91
N ILE A 19 -6.82 -1.96 -12.80
CA ILE A 19 -5.50 -2.32 -13.33
C ILE A 19 -5.61 -3.55 -14.22
N GLU A 20 -4.90 -3.52 -15.34
CA GLU A 20 -4.72 -4.69 -16.20
C GLU A 20 -3.37 -5.32 -15.87
N LEU A 21 -3.35 -6.65 -15.71
CA LEU A 21 -2.15 -7.41 -15.40
C LEU A 21 -1.84 -8.35 -16.58
N PRO A 22 -0.56 -8.50 -16.96
CA PRO A 22 -0.15 -9.60 -17.81
C PRO A 22 -0.62 -10.94 -17.23
N ALA A 23 -1.05 -11.85 -18.10
CA ALA A 23 -1.59 -13.15 -17.66
C ALA A 23 -0.59 -13.95 -16.81
N SER A 24 0.72 -13.84 -17.12
CA SER A 24 1.79 -14.45 -16.33
C SER A 24 1.81 -13.92 -14.89
N LEU A 25 1.81 -12.59 -14.74
CA LEU A 25 1.82 -11.94 -13.43
C LEU A 25 0.59 -12.29 -12.59
N HIS A 26 -0.60 -12.36 -13.21
CA HIS A 26 -1.80 -12.80 -12.50
C HIS A 26 -1.63 -14.23 -11.96
N ARG A 27 -1.12 -15.17 -12.77
CA ARG A 27 -0.89 -16.56 -12.34
C ARG A 27 0.11 -16.63 -11.19
N ASP A 28 1.20 -15.87 -11.26
CA ASP A 28 2.21 -15.83 -10.20
C ASP A 28 1.64 -15.28 -8.89
N LEU A 29 0.81 -14.23 -8.96
CA LEU A 29 0.13 -13.68 -7.78
C LEU A 29 -0.89 -14.66 -7.18
N THR A 30 -1.61 -15.41 -8.02
CA THR A 30 -2.51 -16.48 -7.55
C THR A 30 -1.72 -17.54 -6.79
N LEU A 31 -0.62 -18.04 -7.37
CA LEU A 31 0.21 -19.05 -6.73
C LEU A 31 0.83 -18.53 -5.42
N TYR A 32 1.30 -17.28 -5.40
CA TYR A 32 1.83 -16.66 -4.19
C TYR A 32 0.76 -16.62 -3.08
N GLY A 33 -0.46 -16.23 -3.42
CA GLY A 33 -1.59 -16.18 -2.49
C GLY A 33 -1.97 -17.53 -1.92
N GLU A 34 -1.92 -18.59 -2.72
CA GLU A 34 -2.12 -19.96 -2.26
C GLU A 34 -1.02 -20.42 -1.30
N LEU A 35 0.25 -20.18 -1.65
CA LEU A 35 1.39 -20.52 -0.80
C LEU A 35 1.34 -19.77 0.53
N LEU A 36 0.96 -18.49 0.49
CA LEU A 36 0.81 -17.66 1.68
C LEU A 36 -0.27 -18.21 2.61
N GLY A 37 -1.43 -18.61 2.08
CA GLY A 37 -2.51 -19.25 2.85
C GLY A 37 -2.09 -20.56 3.51
N ARG A 38 -1.20 -21.33 2.87
CA ARG A 38 -0.61 -22.56 3.43
C ARG A 38 0.40 -22.29 4.56
N SER A 39 1.09 -21.15 4.54
CA SER A 39 2.15 -20.81 5.52
C SER A 39 1.66 -20.26 6.87
N GLY A 40 0.34 -20.20 7.12
CA GLY A 40 -0.22 -20.00 8.46
C GLY A 40 -0.34 -18.55 8.96
N THR A 41 0.01 -17.54 8.16
CA THR A 41 -0.14 -16.11 8.57
C THR A 41 -1.56 -15.55 8.35
N GLY A 42 -2.51 -16.35 7.86
CA GLY A 42 -3.81 -15.85 7.36
C GLY A 42 -5.08 -16.44 7.98
N GLY A 43 -4.99 -17.27 9.02
CA GLY A 43 -6.14 -18.09 9.44
C GLY A 43 -6.39 -19.26 8.48
N PRO A 44 -7.44 -20.07 8.70
CA PRO A 44 -7.53 -21.45 8.21
C PRO A 44 -7.44 -21.57 6.68
N GLY A 45 -6.27 -21.99 6.18
CA GLY A 45 -6.04 -22.69 4.90
C GLY A 45 -6.50 -22.03 3.60
N ALA A 46 -7.10 -20.84 3.63
CA ALA A 46 -7.68 -20.21 2.46
C ALA A 46 -6.62 -19.40 1.70
N ALA A 47 -6.54 -19.62 0.38
CA ALA A 47 -5.70 -18.86 -0.51
C ALA A 47 -6.03 -17.36 -0.43
N VAL A 48 -5.01 -16.51 -0.38
CA VAL A 48 -5.18 -15.05 -0.44
C VAL A 48 -5.38 -14.64 -1.90
N PRO A 49 -6.50 -14.00 -2.28
CA PRO A 49 -6.71 -13.61 -3.67
C PRO A 49 -5.74 -12.50 -4.11
N PRO A 50 -5.31 -12.45 -5.39
CA PRO A 50 -4.32 -11.50 -5.89
C PRO A 50 -4.58 -10.04 -5.52
N GLN A 51 -5.84 -9.61 -5.58
CA GLN A 51 -6.24 -8.22 -5.30
C GLN A 51 -5.94 -7.80 -3.86
N LYS A 52 -5.96 -8.75 -2.90
CA LYS A 52 -5.62 -8.48 -1.50
C LYS A 52 -4.11 -8.43 -1.25
N LEU A 53 -3.29 -8.89 -2.20
CA LEU A 53 -1.84 -8.82 -2.13
C LEU A 53 -1.30 -7.46 -2.62
N VAL A 54 -1.96 -6.85 -3.61
CA VAL A 54 -1.45 -5.66 -4.31
C VAL A 54 -1.15 -4.51 -3.35
N VAL A 55 -2.12 -4.14 -2.50
CA VAL A 55 -1.95 -3.02 -1.55
C VAL A 55 -0.77 -3.23 -0.59
N PRO A 56 -0.71 -4.31 0.21
CA PRO A 56 0.40 -4.50 1.15
C PRO A 56 1.75 -4.71 0.46
N MET A 57 1.78 -5.27 -0.75
CA MET A 57 3.01 -5.36 -1.54
C MET A 57 3.52 -3.98 -1.96
N LEU A 58 2.64 -3.10 -2.44
CA LEU A 58 3.01 -1.73 -2.84
C LEU A 58 3.43 -0.87 -1.63
N GLU A 59 2.73 -1.00 -0.50
CA GLU A 59 3.12 -0.33 0.74
C GLU A 59 4.53 -0.75 1.17
N ARG A 60 4.80 -2.06 1.18
CA ARG A 60 6.12 -2.59 1.54
C ARG A 60 7.20 -2.15 0.57
N PHE A 61 6.90 -2.15 -0.74
CA PHE A 61 7.82 -1.66 -1.77
C PHE A 61 8.22 -0.21 -1.49
N LEU A 62 7.23 0.70 -1.38
CA LEU A 62 7.47 2.12 -1.13
C LEU A 62 8.17 2.39 0.21
N ALA A 63 7.83 1.62 1.26
CA ALA A 63 8.46 1.75 2.57
C ALA A 63 9.94 1.31 2.55
N SER A 64 10.28 0.32 1.73
CA SER A 64 11.64 -0.22 1.61
C SER A 64 12.54 0.59 0.68
N ASP A 65 11.98 1.37 -0.25
CA ASP A 65 12.72 2.16 -1.21
C ASP A 65 13.32 3.43 -0.56
N ARG A 66 14.63 3.36 -0.24
CA ARG A 66 15.38 4.47 0.33
C ARG A 66 15.50 5.67 -0.62
N GLY A 67 15.56 5.42 -1.92
CA GLY A 67 15.64 6.47 -2.94
C GLY A 67 14.35 7.27 -2.96
N PHE A 68 13.22 6.57 -3.00
CA PHE A 68 11.89 7.17 -2.86
C PHE A 68 11.76 7.94 -1.54
N ALA A 69 12.17 7.34 -0.41
CA ALA A 69 12.09 8.00 0.89
C ALA A 69 12.89 9.32 0.94
N LYS A 70 14.06 9.38 0.30
CA LYS A 70 14.87 10.61 0.20
C LYS A 70 14.17 11.67 -0.64
N ALA A 71 13.66 11.30 -1.83
CA ALA A 71 12.95 12.22 -2.71
C ALA A 71 11.64 12.74 -2.09
N LYS A 72 10.90 11.89 -1.38
CA LYS A 72 9.67 12.29 -0.67
C LYS A 72 9.93 13.39 0.36
N ARG A 73 11.04 13.33 1.09
CA ARG A 73 11.44 14.37 2.06
C ARG A 73 11.79 15.69 1.38
N SER A 74 12.53 15.67 0.27
CA SER A 74 12.88 16.91 -0.44
C SER A 74 11.66 17.61 -1.02
N VAL A 75 10.72 16.86 -1.62
CA VAL A 75 9.46 17.42 -2.12
C VAL A 75 8.61 18.00 -0.98
N GLY A 76 8.57 17.33 0.18
CA GLY A 76 7.85 17.82 1.37
C GLY A 76 8.41 19.15 1.89
N ALA A 77 9.74 19.25 2.00
CA ALA A 77 10.39 20.50 2.41
C ALA A 77 10.13 21.65 1.43
N GLN A 78 10.12 21.37 0.12
CA GLN A 78 9.91 22.38 -0.91
C GLN A 78 8.47 22.88 -0.97
N ARG A 79 7.48 22.03 -0.67
CA ARG A 79 6.07 22.44 -0.52
C ARG A 79 5.85 23.34 0.70
N GLN A 80 6.58 23.13 1.78
CA GLN A 80 6.52 23.96 2.98
C GLN A 80 7.22 25.32 2.81
N ALA A 81 8.23 25.40 1.94
CA ALA A 81 8.91 26.65 1.62
C ALA A 81 8.11 27.55 0.64
N ASN A 82 7.16 26.98 -0.09
CA ASN A 82 6.38 27.66 -1.14
C ASN A 82 4.94 27.98 -0.75
N GLY A 83 4.53 27.74 0.51
CA GLY A 83 3.19 28.05 1.03
C GLY A 83 3.28 28.89 2.29
#